data_AF-A0A2V5Y3T2-F1
#
_entry.id   AF-A0A2V5Y3T2-F1
#
_cell.length_a   1.000
_cell.length_b   1.000
_cell.length_c   1.000
_cell.angle_alpha   90.00
_cell.angle_beta   90.00
_cell.angle_gamma   90.00
#
_symmetry.space_group_name_H-M   'P 1'
#
loop_
_entity.id
_entity.type
_entity.pdbx_description
1 polymer ?
#
loop_
_entity_poly.entity_id
_entity_poly.type
_entity_poly.pdbx_seq_one_letter_code
_entity_poly.pdbx_strand_id
1 'polypeptide(L)' 'MNVLTRRFANAPEGAAALFFIQIFSTLGFAVLYSTLVLYATKHLQLGVKEATTLMGVFGAFNYGLHLFGGYLGGRFLSNR' A
#
# COMPACT_ATOMS: atom_id res chain seq x y z
N MET A 1 -22.44 24.03 -3.88
CA MET A 1 -21.63 23.03 -4.61
C MET A 1 -20.41 22.72 -3.76
N ASN A 2 -20.25 21.47 -3.29
CA ASN A 2 -19.21 21.10 -2.32
C ASN A 2 -17.80 21.18 -2.93
N VAL A 3 -16.80 21.50 -2.10
CA VAL A 3 -15.38 21.65 -2.53
C VAL A 3 -14.85 20.39 -3.22
N LEU A 4 -15.24 19.21 -2.72
CA LEU A 4 -14.87 17.92 -3.30
C LEU A 4 -15.44 17.75 -4.72
N THR A 5 -16.70 18.13 -4.93
CA THR A 5 -17.35 18.09 -6.25
C THR A 5 -16.63 18.98 -7.27
N ARG A 6 -16.10 20.13 -6.83
CA ARG A 6 -15.29 21.03 -7.70
C ARG A 6 -13.93 20.44 -8.08
N ARG A 7 -13.28 19.71 -7.17
CA ARG A 7 -11.95 19.11 -7.40
C ARG A 7 -12.01 17.92 -8.36
N PHE A 8 -13.10 17.17 -8.35
CA PHE A 8 -13.32 16.04 -9.26
C PHE A 8 -14.19 16.39 -10.46
N ALA A 9 -14.59 17.66 -10.63
CA ALA A 9 -15.49 18.09 -11.71
C ALA A 9 -14.97 17.79 -13.12
N ASN A 10 -13.64 17.76 -13.30
CA ASN A 10 -12.97 17.45 -14.57
C ASN A 10 -12.34 16.04 -14.58
N ALA A 11 -12.54 15.26 -13.52
CA ALA A 11 -11.93 13.94 -13.42
C ALA A 11 -12.82 12.89 -14.10
N PRO A 12 -12.25 11.87 -14.77
CA PRO A 12 -13.01 10.78 -15.36
C PRO A 12 -13.90 10.07 -14.34
N GLU A 13 -14.98 9.46 -14.80
CA GLU A 13 -15.83 8.62 -13.96
C GLU A 13 -14.99 7.54 -13.25
N GLY A 14 -15.24 7.33 -11.96
CA GLY A 14 -14.47 6.39 -11.13
C GLY A 14 -13.14 6.92 -10.56
N ALA A 15 -12.61 8.05 -11.04
CA ALA A 15 -11.36 8.62 -10.52
C ALA A 15 -11.44 8.97 -9.02
N ALA A 16 -12.58 9.47 -8.56
CA ALA A 16 -12.81 9.73 -7.14
C ALA A 16 -12.75 8.44 -6.31
N ALA A 17 -13.34 7.34 -6.80
CA ALA A 17 -13.30 6.05 -6.11
C ALA A 17 -11.86 5.51 -6.04
N LEU A 18 -11.13 5.54 -7.15
CA LEU A 18 -9.72 5.12 -7.19
C LEU A 18 -8.85 5.96 -6.25
N PHE A 19 -9.09 7.26 -6.17
CA PHE A 19 -8.38 8.16 -5.25
C PHE A 19 -8.55 7.73 -3.79
N PHE A 20 -9.79 7.46 -3.36
CA PHE A 20 -10.02 7.02 -1.99
C PHE A 20 -9.46 5.62 -1.72
N ILE A 21 -9.64 4.68 -2.64
CA ILE A 21 -9.03 3.33 -2.53
C ILE A 21 -7.52 3.46 -2.34
N GLN A 22 -6.86 4.29 -3.15
CA GLN A 22 -5.42 4.50 -3.07
C GLN A 22 -5.00 5.15 -1.74
N ILE A 23 -5.75 6.12 -1.24
CA ILE A 23 -5.48 6.75 0.07
C ILE A 23 -5.50 5.69 1.18
N PHE A 24 -6.58 4.92 1.29
CA PHE A 24 -6.71 3.93 2.36
C PHE A 24 -5.65 2.83 2.23
N SER A 25 -5.36 2.37 1.01
CA SER A 25 -4.31 1.38 0.78
C SER A 25 -2.93 1.90 1.19
N THR A 26 -2.60 3.15 0.84
CA THR A 26 -1.26 3.72 1.10
C THR A 26 -1.08 4.04 2.58
N LEU A 27 -2.11 4.61 3.21
CA LEU A 27 -2.07 4.93 4.64
C LEU A 27 -2.02 3.66 5.48
N GLY A 28 -2.84 2.65 5.16
CA GLY A 28 -2.81 1.35 5.84
C GLY A 28 -1.44 0.69 5.75
N PHE A 29 -0.83 0.69 4.56
CA PHE A 29 0.53 0.19 4.38
C PHE A 29 1.56 0.95 5.23
N ALA A 30 1.52 2.29 5.25
CA ALA A 30 2.48 3.09 6.02
C ALA A 30 2.37 2.85 7.53
N VAL A 31 1.15 2.70 8.06
CA VAL A 31 0.92 2.37 9.47
C VAL A 31 1.45 0.97 9.79
N LEU A 32 1.18 -0.03 8.95
CA LEU A 32 1.70 -1.38 9.16
C LEU A 32 3.23 -1.43 9.09
N TYR A 33 3.82 -0.76 8.10
CA TYR A 33 5.28 -0.71 7.93
C TYR A 33 5.98 -0.05 9.13
N SER A 34 5.45 1.06 9.63
CA SER A 34 6.01 1.76 10.80
C SER A 34 5.80 1.01 12.11
N THR A 35 4.65 0.36 12.29
CA THR A 35 4.39 -0.44 13.50
C THR A 35 5.17 -1.74 13.51
N LEU A 36 5.45 -2.36 12.36
CA LEU A 36 6.25 -3.58 12.28
C LEU A 36 7.65 -3.42 12.88
N VAL A 37 8.35 -2.31 12.57
CA VAL A 37 9.69 -2.07 13.14
C VAL A 37 9.65 -1.78 14.63
N LEU A 38 8.64 -1.05 15.09
CA LEU A 38 8.45 -0.77 16.50
C LEU A 38 8.10 -2.05 17.26
N TYR A 39 7.24 -2.90 16.70
CA TYR A 39 6.87 -4.18 17.28
C TYR A 39 8.05 -5.15 17.35
N ALA A 40 8.82 -5.26 16.26
CA ALA A 40 10.02 -6.09 16.20
C ALA A 40 11.06 -5.69 17.25
N THR A 41 11.31 -4.39 17.41
CA THR A 41 12.36 -3.89 18.32
C THR A 41 11.91 -3.78 19.78
N LYS A 42 10.64 -3.43 20.05
CA LYS A 42 10.15 -3.17 21.41
C LYS A 42 9.42 -4.34 22.04
N HIS A 43 8.65 -5.11 21.27
CA HIS A 43 7.81 -6.18 21.79
C HIS A 43 8.46 -7.56 21.61
N LEU A 44 9.05 -7.82 20.44
CA LEU A 44 9.79 -9.05 20.16
C LEU A 44 11.25 -8.97 20.66
N GLN A 45 11.71 -7.78 21.06
CA GLN A 45 13.08 -7.52 21.54
C GLN A 45 14.17 -8.00 20.57
N LEU A 46 13.87 -8.02 19.26
CA LEU A 46 14.83 -8.38 18.24
C LEU A 46 15.95 -7.34 18.21
N GLY A 47 17.16 -7.81 17.93
CA GLY A 47 18.29 -6.94 17.68
C GLY A 47 18.00 -6.02 16.49
N VAL A 48 18.56 -4.80 16.53
CA VAL A 48 18.37 -3.81 15.47
C VAL A 48 18.66 -4.39 14.09
N LYS A 49 19.72 -5.21 13.98
CA LYS A 49 20.11 -5.87 12.73
C LYS A 49 18.99 -6.79 12.19
N GLU A 50 18.38 -7.60 13.06
CA GLU A 50 17.32 -8.55 12.67
C GLU A 50 16.04 -7.81 12.31
N ALA A 51 15.66 -6.79 13.07
CA ALA A 51 14.52 -5.94 12.76
C ALA A 51 14.70 -5.21 11.40
N THR A 52 15.90 -4.72 11.11
CA THR A 52 16.22 -4.11 9.81
C THR A 52 16.16 -5.14 8.68
N THR A 53 16.65 -6.37 8.89
CA THR A 53 16.52 -7.44 7.90
C THR A 53 15.04 -7.78 7.65
N LEU A 54 14.22 -7.90 8.70
CA LEU A 54 12.79 -8.15 8.58
C LEU A 54 12.08 -7.06 7.77
N MET A 55 12.39 -5.79 8.05
CA MET A 55 11.89 -4.65 7.28
C MET A 55 12.27 -4.74 5.80
N GLY A 56 13.53 -5.06 5.51
CA GLY A 56 14.04 -5.19 4.14
C GLY A 56 13.35 -6.30 3.37
N VAL A 57 13.16 -7.46 4.00
CA VAL A 57 12.45 -8.60 3.42
C VAL A 57 10.99 -8.25 3.16
N PHE A 58 10.31 -7.62 4.13
CA PHE A 58 8.93 -7.15 3.96
C PHE A 58 8.80 -6.19 2.77
N GLY A 59 9.71 -5.21 2.66
CA GLY A 59 9.74 -4.28 1.53
C GLY A 59 9.93 -5.00 0.19
N ALA A 60 10.91 -5.90 0.09
CA ALA A 60 11.19 -6.66 -1.12
C ALA A 60 9.99 -7.50 -1.58
N PHE A 61 9.32 -8.20 -0.65
CA PHE A 61 8.11 -8.96 -0.97
C PHE A 61 6.95 -8.07 -1.39
N ASN A 62 6.78 -6.90 -0.76
CA ASN A 62 5.70 -5.99 -1.13
C ASN A 62 5.84 -5.53 -2.59
N TYR A 63 7.04 -5.17 -3.04
CA TYR A 63 7.28 -4.84 -4.45
C TYR A 63 7.15 -6.04 -5.38
N GLY A 64 7.73 -7.19 -5.02
CA GLY A 64 7.67 -8.40 -5.84
C GLY A 64 6.23 -8.90 -6.05
N LEU A 65 5.44 -8.95 -4.99
CA LEU A 65 4.03 -9.32 -5.05
C LEU A 65 3.20 -8.29 -5.81
N HIS A 66 3.56 -7.00 -5.78
CA HIS A 66 2.87 -5.99 -6.58
C HIS A 66 3.07 -6.23 -8.09
N LEU A 67 4.29 -6.57 -8.52
CA LEU A 67 4.56 -6.95 -9.91
C LEU A 67 3.78 -8.21 -10.30
N PHE A 68 3.76 -9.21 -9.42
CA PHE A 68 3.01 -10.43 -9.63
C PHE A 68 1.50 -10.18 -9.73
N GLY A 69 0.94 -9.37 -8.82
CA GLY A 69 -0.45 -8.96 -8.82
C GLY A 69 -0.82 -8.17 -10.07
N GLY A 70 0.08 -7.29 -10.55
CA GLY A 70 -0.09 -6.58 -11.81
C GLY A 70 -0.14 -7.53 -13.01
N TYR A 71 0.73 -8.54 -13.05
CA TYR A 71 0.72 -9.56 -14.10
C TYR A 71 -0.55 -10.40 -14.07
N LEU A 72 -0.94 -10.91 -12.89
CA LEU A 72 -2.16 -11.71 -12.74
C LEU A 72 -3.41 -10.90 -13.04
N GLY A 73 -3.51 -9.70 -12.47
CA GLY A 73 -4.60 -8.76 -12.70
C GLY A 73 -4.73 -8.40 -14.17
N GLY A 74 -3.61 -8.14 -14.85
CA GLY A 74 -3.60 -7.78 -16.27
C GLY A 74 -3.89 -8.94 -17.23
N ARG A 75 -3.62 -10.20 -16.85
CA ARG A 75 -3.74 -11.35 -17.75
C ARG A 75 -4.95 -12.25 -17.47
N PHE A 76 -5.38 -12.39 -16.22
CA PHE A 76 -6.43 -13.34 -15.82
C PHE A 76 -7.70 -12.70 -15.27
N LEU A 77 -7.60 -11.51 -14.66
CA LEU A 77 -8.73 -10.82 -14.03
C LEU A 77 -9.07 -9.49 -14.70
N SER A 78 -8.35 -9.13 -15.76
CA SER A 78 -8.55 -7.86 -16.43
C SER A 78 -9.88 -7.92 -17.15
N ASN A 79 -10.83 -7.10 -16.69
CA ASN A 79 -12.08 -6.82 -17.39
C ASN A 79 -11.76 -5.94 -18.61
N ARG A 80 -11.19 -6.58 -19.64
CA ARG A 80 -11.12 -6.07 -21.00
C ARG A 80 -12.35 -6.52 -21.75
#